data_AF-A0A7S9LS95-F1
#
_entry.id   AF-A0A7S9LS95-F1
#
_cell.length_a   1.000
_cell.length_b   1.000
_cell.length_c   1.000
_cell.angle_alpha   90.00
_cell.angle_beta   90.00
_cell.angle_gamma   90.00
#
_symmetry.space_group_name_H-M   'P 1'
#
loop_
_entity.id
_entity.type
_entity.pdbx_description
1 polymer ?
#
loop_
_entity_poly.entity_id
_entity_poly.type
_entity_poly.pdbx_seq_one_letter_code
_entity_poly.pdbx_strand_id
1 'polypeptide(L)'
;MFDIGFYEMVIVGVVALIVVGPKDLPKMFRTVGQYVGKARGMARQFQNAMNDAARQSELQDVKKAMDGVSQGVKAATDPLGQATKSARAYANSMMTEPDPIAEEEAAKRAEAAAAKSAATEPHFDEMPDPEPAAEPVPAEPKK
;
A
#
# COMPACT_ATOMS: atom_id res chain seq x y z
N MET A 1 -15.27 -0.61 5.55
CA MET A 1 -15.12 -0.88 4.09
C MET A 1 -14.34 -2.18 3.81
N PHE A 2 -14.49 -3.20 4.65
CA PHE A 2 -14.29 -4.60 4.25
C PHE A 2 -15.68 -5.21 4.09
N ASP A 3 -16.39 -4.82 3.04
CA ASP A 3 -17.60 -5.51 2.60
C ASP A 3 -17.16 -6.79 1.88
N ILE A 4 -16.47 -7.65 2.62
CA ILE A 4 -16.21 -9.02 2.19
C ILE A 4 -17.49 -9.77 2.55
N GLY A 5 -18.42 -9.77 1.60
CA GLY A 5 -19.62 -10.57 1.69
C GLY A 5 -19.32 -12.05 1.51
N PHE A 6 -20.38 -12.85 1.66
CA PHE A 6 -20.29 -14.29 1.47
C PHE A 6 -19.81 -14.64 0.06
N TYR A 7 -20.24 -13.88 -0.96
CA TYR A 7 -19.86 -14.11 -2.35
C TYR A 7 -18.39 -13.82 -2.63
N GLU A 8 -17.83 -12.76 -2.06
CA GLU A 8 -16.40 -12.45 -2.17
C GLU A 8 -15.54 -13.53 -1.52
N MET A 9 -15.96 -14.06 -0.36
CA MET A 9 -15.29 -15.20 0.28
C MET A 9 -15.31 -16.47 -0.59
N VAL A 10 -16.42 -16.73 -1.29
CA VAL A 10 -16.50 -17.86 -2.24
C VAL A 10 -15.55 -17.65 -3.41
N ILE A 11 -15.51 -16.43 -3.99
CA ILE A 11 -14.60 -16.11 -5.11
C ILE A 11 -13.13 -16.31 -4.70
N VAL A 12 -12.73 -15.78 -3.54
CA VAL A 12 -11.37 -15.98 -3.01
C VAL A 12 -11.10 -17.46 -2.74
N GLY A 13 -12.09 -18.21 -2.24
CA GLY A 13 -12.00 -19.66 -2.07
C GLY A 13 -11.72 -20.38 -3.39
N VAL A 14 -12.45 -20.05 -4.46
CA VAL A 14 -12.23 -20.63 -5.79
C VAL A 14 -10.84 -20.30 -6.33
N VAL A 15 -10.42 -19.04 -6.25
CA VAL A 15 -9.08 -18.62 -6.69
C VAL A 15 -8.00 -19.36 -5.89
N ALA A 16 -8.16 -19.49 -4.57
CA ALA A 16 -7.23 -20.23 -3.73
C ALA A 16 -7.18 -21.72 -4.11
N LEU A 17 -8.31 -22.34 -4.47
CA LEU A 17 -8.35 -23.72 -4.94
C LEU A 17 -7.63 -23.90 -6.29
N ILE A 18 -7.68 -22.92 -7.19
CA ILE A 18 -6.97 -22.98 -8.48
C ILE A 18 -5.46 -22.82 -8.27
N VAL A 19 -5.04 -21.85 -7.45
CA VAL A 19 -3.64 -21.50 -7.24
C VAL A 19 -2.91 -22.54 -6.40
N VAL A 20 -3.50 -22.96 -5.28
CA VAL A 20 -2.89 -23.90 -4.33
C VAL A 20 -3.25 -25.34 -4.68
N GLY A 21 -4.41 -25.56 -5.28
CA GLY A 21 -4.95 -26.89 -5.56
C GLY A 21 -5.95 -27.36 -4.49
N PRO A 22 -7.05 -28.03 -4.88
CA PRO A 22 -8.11 -28.45 -3.95
C PRO A 22 -7.69 -29.50 -2.92
N LYS A 23 -6.58 -30.21 -3.17
CA LYS A 23 -6.06 -31.26 -2.28
C LYS A 23 -5.09 -30.75 -1.23
N ASP A 24 -4.43 -29.61 -1.49
CA ASP A 24 -3.35 -29.12 -0.62
C ASP A 24 -3.83 -28.03 0.33
N LEU A 25 -4.82 -27.23 -0.07
CA LEU A 25 -5.53 -26.29 0.79
C LEU A 25 -6.03 -26.91 2.13
N PRO A 26 -6.74 -28.06 2.15
CA PRO A 26 -7.17 -28.69 3.40
C PRO A 26 -5.99 -29.21 4.24
N LYS A 27 -4.90 -29.67 3.62
CA LYS A 27 -3.68 -30.11 4.35
C LYS A 27 -2.98 -28.92 5.00
N MET A 28 -2.90 -27.78 4.29
CA MET A 28 -2.33 -26.54 4.83
C MET A 28 -3.14 -26.03 6.01
N PHE A 29 -4.48 -25.96 5.90
CA PHE A 29 -5.32 -25.58 7.04
C PHE A 29 -5.17 -26.51 8.24
N ARG A 30 -5.01 -27.81 8.01
CA ARG A 30 -4.78 -28.78 9.10
C ARG A 30 -3.45 -28.52 9.79
N THR A 31 -2.41 -28.23 9.02
CA THR A 31 -1.07 -27.94 9.53
C THR A 31 -1.05 -26.62 10.29
N VAL A 32 -1.50 -25.52 9.67
CA VAL A 32 -1.62 -24.20 10.31
C VAL A 32 -2.50 -24.28 11.54
N GLY A 33 -3.63 -24.97 11.45
CA GLY A 33 -4.55 -25.18 12.57
C GLY A 33 -3.91 -25.89 13.76
N GLN A 34 -3.03 -26.86 13.54
CA GLN A 34 -2.27 -27.49 14.63
C GLN A 34 -1.29 -26.53 15.30
N TYR A 35 -0.58 -25.71 14.52
CA TYR A 35 0.32 -24.69 15.07
C TYR A 35 -0.44 -23.63 15.86
N VAL A 36 -1.51 -23.10 15.29
CA VAL A 36 -2.39 -22.13 15.96
C VAL A 36 -3.01 -22.74 17.21
N GLY A 37 -3.44 -24.00 17.16
CA GLY A 37 -3.99 -24.72 18.30
C GLY A 37 -2.98 -24.87 19.45
N LYS A 38 -1.73 -25.26 19.14
CA LYS A 38 -0.63 -25.33 20.11
C LYS A 38 -0.33 -23.95 20.71
N ALA A 39 -0.21 -22.92 19.87
CA ALA A 39 0.02 -21.55 20.32
C ALA A 39 -1.14 -21.04 21.21
N ARG A 40 -2.39 -21.35 20.86
CA ARG A 40 -3.58 -21.01 21.66
C ARG A 40 -3.55 -21.73 23.01
N GLY A 41 -3.12 -22.99 23.04
CA GLY A 41 -2.95 -23.76 24.28
C GLY A 41 -1.88 -23.13 25.20
N MET A 42 -0.73 -22.78 24.64
CA MET A 42 0.35 -22.09 25.35
C MET A 42 -0.10 -20.72 25.87
N ALA A 43 -0.83 -19.95 25.05
CA ALA A 43 -1.39 -18.66 25.45
C ALA A 43 -2.38 -18.79 26.61
N ARG A 44 -3.21 -19.84 26.64
CA ARG A 44 -4.11 -20.12 27.77
C ARG A 44 -3.34 -20.43 29.06
N GLN A 45 -2.26 -21.20 28.97
CA GLN A 45 -1.40 -21.51 30.12
C GLN A 45 -0.70 -20.26 30.64
N PHE A 46 -0.17 -19.42 29.74
CA PHE A 46 0.42 -18.14 30.10
C PHE A 46 -0.61 -17.18 30.71
N GLN A 47 -1.83 -17.12 30.16
CA GLN A 47 -2.90 -16.29 30.71
C GLN A 47 -3.29 -16.75 32.13
N ASN A 48 -3.34 -18.06 32.37
CA ASN A 48 -3.60 -18.59 33.72
C ASN A 48 -2.46 -18.24 34.68
N ALA A 49 -1.20 -18.49 34.29
CA ALA A 49 -0.03 -18.16 35.10
C ALA A 49 0.11 -16.64 35.36
N MET A 50 -0.17 -15.80 34.36
CA MET A 50 -0.23 -14.35 34.51
C MET A 50 -1.37 -13.92 35.43
N ASN A 51 -2.56 -14.53 35.34
CA ASN A 51 -3.67 -14.21 36.23
C ASN A 51 -3.34 -14.57 37.69
N ASP A 52 -2.63 -15.67 37.91
CA ASP A 52 -2.16 -16.08 39.24
C ASP A 52 -1.06 -15.13 39.76
N ALA A 53 -0.08 -14.80 38.91
CA ALA A 53 0.99 -13.87 39.24
C ALA A 53 0.48 -12.43 39.43
N ALA A 54 -0.49 -11.97 38.65
CA ALA A 54 -1.10 -10.65 38.75
C ALA A 54 -1.94 -10.45 40.01
N ARG A 55 -2.42 -11.54 40.61
CA ARG A 55 -3.03 -11.52 41.96
C ARG A 55 -1.97 -11.36 43.06
N GLN A 56 -0.70 -11.62 42.76
CA GLN A 56 0.43 -11.60 43.70
C GLN A 56 1.47 -10.49 43.41
N SER A 57 1.48 -9.88 42.22
CA SER A 57 2.42 -8.85 41.75
C SER A 57 1.70 -7.75 40.97
N GLU A 58 2.17 -6.52 41.12
CA GLU A 58 1.56 -5.28 40.67
C GLU A 58 1.21 -5.25 39.16
N LEU A 59 -0.08 -5.15 38.85
CA LEU A 59 -0.66 -5.09 37.49
C LEU A 59 -0.12 -3.97 36.57
N GLN A 60 0.58 -2.97 37.12
CA GLN A 60 0.98 -1.77 36.37
C GLN A 60 2.10 -2.04 35.35
N ASP A 61 3.06 -2.91 35.66
CA ASP A 61 4.21 -3.14 34.78
C ASP A 61 3.84 -3.97 33.54
N VAL A 62 2.98 -4.97 33.72
CA VAL A 62 2.41 -5.76 32.61
C VAL A 62 1.59 -4.86 31.69
N LYS A 63 0.83 -3.91 32.27
CA LYS A 63 0.02 -2.97 31.50
C LYS A 63 0.89 -2.03 30.66
N LYS A 64 1.95 -1.47 31.24
CA LYS A 64 2.94 -0.65 30.49
C LYS A 64 3.60 -1.42 29.35
N ALA A 65 3.98 -2.68 29.56
CA ALA A 65 4.59 -3.50 28.52
C ALA A 65 3.59 -3.79 27.36
N MET A 66 2.33 -4.09 27.69
CA MET A 66 1.27 -4.28 26.71
C MET A 66 0.98 -2.99 25.91
N ASP A 67 0.93 -1.84 26.59
CA ASP A 67 0.70 -0.54 25.95
C ASP A 67 1.83 -0.19 24.97
N GLY A 68 3.09 -0.44 25.35
CA GLY A 68 4.25 -0.23 24.47
C GLY A 68 4.22 -1.09 23.21
N VAL A 69 3.85 -2.37 23.32
CA VAL A 69 3.69 -3.27 22.17
C VAL A 69 2.53 -2.81 21.27
N SER A 70 1.39 -2.46 21.85
CA SER A 70 0.22 -1.97 21.12
C SER A 70 0.55 -0.69 20.34
N GLN A 71 1.33 0.21 20.93
CA GLN A 71 1.78 1.43 20.29
C GLN A 71 2.79 1.18 19.16
N GLY A 72 3.71 0.23 19.32
CA GLY A 72 4.62 -0.21 18.26
C GLY A 72 3.89 -0.84 17.06
N VAL A 73 2.87 -1.67 17.32
CA VAL A 73 2.05 -2.27 16.27
C VAL A 73 1.25 -1.20 15.53
N LYS A 74 0.64 -0.23 16.24
CA LYS A 74 -0.05 0.91 15.62
C LYS A 74 0.88 1.71 14.73
N ALA A 75 2.07 2.06 15.22
CA ALA A 75 3.07 2.79 14.44
C ALA A 75 3.51 2.05 13.17
N ALA A 76 3.62 0.72 13.23
CA ALA A 76 3.97 -0.10 12.07
C ALA A 76 2.81 -0.26 11.05
N THR A 77 1.57 -0.25 11.54
CA THR A 77 0.37 -0.45 10.71
C THR A 77 -0.18 0.83 10.09
N ASP A 78 0.09 1.99 10.69
CA ASP A 78 -0.32 3.31 10.19
C ASP A 78 0.17 3.60 8.74
N PRO A 79 1.47 3.42 8.40
CA PRO A 79 1.93 3.60 7.02
C PRO A 79 1.34 2.56 6.06
N LEU A 80 1.10 1.33 6.53
CA LEU A 80 0.44 0.28 5.74
C LEU A 80 -1.02 0.62 5.43
N GLY A 81 -1.72 1.19 6.42
CA GLY A 81 -3.09 1.69 6.29
C GLY A 81 -3.19 2.84 5.29
N GLN A 82 -2.23 3.77 5.31
CA GLN A 82 -2.18 4.88 4.35
C GLN A 82 -1.86 4.40 2.92
N ALA A 83 -0.92 3.46 2.78
CA ALA A 83 -0.57 2.85 1.48
C ALA A 83 -1.74 2.06 0.88
N THR A 84 -2.45 1.28 1.70
CA THR A 84 -3.65 0.55 1.25
C THR A 84 -4.80 1.48 0.90
N LYS A 85 -4.98 2.59 1.64
CA LYS A 85 -6.01 3.60 1.34
C LYS A 85 -5.75 4.35 0.03
N SER A 86 -4.49 4.69 -0.26
CA SER A 86 -4.09 5.31 -1.53
C SER A 86 -4.16 4.35 -2.70
N ALA A 87 -3.71 3.10 -2.55
CA ALA A 87 -3.88 2.05 -3.56
C ALA A 87 -5.35 1.80 -3.88
N ARG A 88 -6.23 1.79 -2.88
CA ARG A 88 -7.68 1.66 -3.07
C ARG A 88 -8.30 2.86 -3.76
N ALA A 89 -7.86 4.08 -3.43
CA ALA A 89 -8.31 5.29 -4.10
C ALA A 89 -7.94 5.29 -5.59
N TYR A 90 -6.70 4.87 -5.90
CA TYR A 90 -6.22 4.71 -7.28
C TYR A 90 -7.00 3.63 -8.05
N ALA A 91 -7.21 2.47 -7.43
CA ALA A 91 -8.02 1.40 -8.01
C ALA A 91 -9.46 1.84 -8.29
N ASN A 92 -10.10 2.57 -7.38
CA ASN A 92 -11.43 3.14 -7.61
C ASN A 92 -11.43 4.15 -8.76
N SER A 93 -10.42 5.02 -8.87
CA SER A 93 -10.31 5.97 -9.98
C SER A 93 -10.06 5.31 -11.35
N MET A 94 -9.56 4.07 -11.36
CA MET A 94 -9.42 3.27 -12.60
C MET A 94 -10.67 2.45 -12.93
N MET A 95 -11.49 2.10 -11.94
CA MET A 95 -12.70 1.28 -12.13
C MET A 95 -13.94 2.12 -12.47
N THR A 96 -13.93 3.42 -12.19
CA THR A 96 -14.93 4.37 -12.67
C THR A 96 -14.42 5.00 -13.96
N GLU A 97 -15.05 4.66 -15.09
CA GLU A 97 -14.92 5.38 -16.36
C GLU A 97 -15.17 6.89 -16.17
N PRO A 98 -14.60 7.76 -17.03
CA PRO A 98 -14.67 9.19 -16.85
C PRO A 98 -16.13 9.64 -16.87
N ASP A 99 -16.53 10.41 -15.85
CA ASP A 99 -17.77 11.16 -15.92
C ASP A 99 -17.75 11.99 -17.22
N PRO A 100 -18.78 11.88 -18.11
CA PRO A 100 -18.84 12.63 -19.36
C PRO A 100 -18.86 14.16 -19.14
N ILE A 101 -19.05 14.57 -17.89
CA ILE A 101 -19.03 15.95 -17.42
C ILE A 101 -17.59 16.49 -17.25
N ALA A 102 -16.62 15.60 -16.95
CA ALA A 102 -15.21 15.96 -16.76
C ALA A 102 -14.47 16.16 -18.09
N GLU A 103 -14.83 15.41 -19.14
CA GLU A 103 -14.34 15.65 -20.50
C GLU A 103 -14.87 16.96 -21.08
N GLU A 104 -16.11 17.34 -20.76
CA GLU A 104 -16.70 18.62 -21.19
C GLU A 104 -16.02 19.83 -20.51
N GLU A 105 -15.68 19.72 -19.22
CA GLU A 105 -14.91 20.77 -18.53
C GLU A 105 -13.46 20.85 -19.02
N ALA A 106 -12.82 19.71 -19.31
CA ALA A 106 -11.46 19.68 -19.84
C ALA A 106 -11.40 20.30 -21.26
N ALA A 107 -12.40 20.04 -22.11
CA ALA A 107 -12.52 20.64 -23.43
C ALA A 107 -12.74 22.16 -23.35
N LYS A 108 -13.63 22.63 -22.46
CA LYS A 108 -13.85 24.08 -22.23
C LYS A 108 -12.61 24.79 -21.69
N ARG A 109 -11.81 24.12 -20.86
CA ARG A 109 -10.56 24.66 -20.31
C ARG A 109 -9.43 24.72 -21.35
N ALA A 110 -9.39 23.75 -22.26
CA ALA A 110 -8.45 23.74 -23.39
C ALA A 110 -8.80 24.84 -24.42
N GLU A 111 -10.08 25.08 -24.70
CA GLU A 111 -10.54 26.14 -25.60
C GLU A 111 -10.24 27.54 -25.03
N ALA A 112 -10.43 27.72 -23.72
CA ALA A 112 -10.05 28.97 -23.03
C ALA A 112 -8.53 29.22 -23.00
N ALA A 113 -7.72 28.16 -22.98
CA ALA A 113 -6.26 28.27 -23.06
C ALA A 113 -5.78 28.60 -24.49
N ALA A 114 -6.42 28.03 -25.52
CA ALA A 114 -6.12 28.32 -26.92
C ALA A 114 -6.48 29.78 -27.30
N ALA A 115 -7.61 30.30 -26.81
CA ALA A 115 -8.01 31.69 -27.03
C ALA A 115 -7.02 32.71 -26.42
N LYS A 116 -6.31 32.33 -25.35
CA LYS A 116 -5.31 33.19 -24.70
C LYS A 116 -3.94 33.14 -25.39
N SER A 117 -3.64 32.06 -26.11
CA SER A 117 -2.39 31.90 -26.87
C SER A 117 -2.45 32.52 -28.27
N ALA A 118 -3.64 32.83 -28.80
CA ALA A 118 -3.82 33.45 -30.12
C ALA A 118 -3.65 34.99 -30.14
N ALA A 119 -3.38 35.63 -29.00
CA ALA A 119 -3.18 37.08 -28.90
C ALA A 119 -1.70 37.52 -28.89
N THR A 120 -0.77 36.64 -29.28
CA THR A 120 0.63 37.02 -29.50
C THR A 120 1.13 36.27 -30.73
N GLU A 121 0.92 36.87 -31.90
CA GLU A 121 1.67 36.52 -33.10
C GLU A 121 3.09 37.13 -33.05
N PRO A 122 4.05 36.49 -33.75
CA PRO A 122 5.44 36.41 -33.34
C PRO A 122 6.29 37.51 -33.99
N HIS A 123 7.30 38.01 -33.26
CA HIS A 123 8.43 38.69 -33.88
C HIS A 123 9.67 37.80 -33.75
N PHE A 124 10.05 37.22 -34.89
CA PHE A 124 11.32 36.52 -35.11
C PHE A 124 12.38 37.56 -35.45
N ASP A 125 13.57 37.43 -34.84
CA ASP A 125 14.91 37.82 -35.32
C ASP A 125 15.81 37.73 -34.07
N GLU A 126 17.01 37.16 -34.03
CA GLU A 126 17.95 36.65 -35.01
C GLU A 126 18.97 35.82 -34.19
N MET A 127 19.63 34.82 -34.78
CA MET A 127 20.62 33.97 -34.11
C MET A 127 21.85 34.77 -33.63
N PRO A 128 22.63 34.23 -32.69
CA PRO A 128 24.06 34.23 -32.92
C PRO A 128 24.73 32.87 -32.71
N ASP A 129 25.48 32.50 -33.75
CA ASP A 129 26.79 31.82 -33.82
C ASP A 129 27.20 30.73 -32.80
N PRO A 130 27.71 29.57 -33.24
CA PRO A 130 28.25 28.53 -32.37
C PRO A 130 29.79 28.59 -32.28
N GLU A 131 30.33 28.89 -31.08
CA GLU A 131 31.63 28.40 -30.57
C GLU A 131 31.95 29.07 -29.21
N PRO A 132 32.87 28.57 -28.36
CA PRO A 132 33.67 27.33 -28.43
C PRO A 132 33.64 26.51 -27.11
N ALA A 133 33.84 25.21 -27.18
CA ALA A 133 34.30 24.44 -26.02
C ALA A 133 35.34 23.40 -26.46
N ALA A 134 36.59 23.83 -26.32
CA ALA A 134 37.82 23.08 -26.15
C ALA A 134 37.74 21.54 -26.23
N GLU A 135 38.53 21.04 -27.18
CA GLU A 135 39.03 19.69 -27.35
C GLU A 135 39.97 19.26 -26.17
N PRO A 136 40.49 18.01 -26.13
CA PRO A 136 40.16 17.00 -25.13
C PRO A 136 41.34 16.66 -24.20
N VAL A 137 41.09 15.96 -23.08
CA VAL A 137 42.15 15.21 -22.38
C VAL A 137 41.64 13.83 -21.97
N PRO A 138 42.38 12.74 -22.26
CA PRO A 138 41.84 11.39 -22.37
C PRO A 138 41.87 10.62 -21.04
N ALA A 139 41.01 9.61 -20.97
CA ALA A 139 41.11 8.53 -20.01
C ALA A 139 42.45 7.78 -20.15
N GLU A 140 43.05 7.41 -19.02
CA GLU A 140 43.92 6.24 -18.96
C GLU A 140 43.63 5.36 -17.73
N PRO A 141 44.01 4.07 -17.78
CA PRO A 141 43.36 2.97 -17.08
C PRO A 141 44.21 2.37 -15.94
N LYS A 142 43.58 1.43 -15.22
CA LYS A 142 44.09 0.48 -14.20
C LYS A 142 45.62 0.32 -14.04
N LYS A 143 46.08 0.35 -12.78
CA LYS A 143 46.74 -0.80 -12.13
C LYS A 143 46.56 -0.77 -10.62
#